data_AF-A0A0D0MRN8-F1
#
_entry.id   AF-A0A0D0MRN8-F1
#
_cell.length_a   1.000
_cell.length_b   1.000
_cell.length_c   1.000
_cell.angle_alpha   90.00
_cell.angle_beta   90.00
_cell.angle_gamma   90.00
#
_symmetry.space_group_name_H-M   'P 1'
#
loop_
_entity.id
_entity.type
_entity.pdbx_description
1 polymer ?
#
loop_
_entity_poly.entity_id
_entity_poly.type
_entity_poly.pdbx_seq_one_letter_code
_entity_poly.pdbx_strand_id
1 'polypeptide(L)' 'MRRTPLLLAVLLSLPVFAGCASRSGCQAGSCERAEPDPARIVVWWSPGMRGGLGSPEHPLDHSVVPLEN' A
#
# COMPACT_ATOMS: atom_id res chain seq x y z
N MET A 1 27.11 -30.25 11.76
CA MET A 1 26.99 -28.85 12.25
C MET A 1 27.15 -27.89 11.07
N ARG A 2 26.08 -27.64 10.29
CA ARG A 2 26.14 -26.73 9.12
C ARG A 2 24.78 -26.13 8.73
N ARG A 3 23.71 -26.50 9.44
CA ARG A 3 22.32 -26.10 9.15
C ARG A 3 21.97 -24.75 9.77
N THR A 4 22.53 -24.43 10.94
CA THR A 4 22.34 -23.17 11.65
C THR A 4 22.68 -21.92 10.82
N PRO A 5 23.85 -21.83 10.15
CA PRO A 5 24.17 -20.66 9.34
C PRO A 5 23.28 -20.53 8.10
N LEU A 6 22.87 -21.66 7.50
CA LEU A 6 21.93 -21.68 6.38
C LEU A 6 20.54 -21.15 6.80
N LEU A 7 20.05 -21.60 7.96
CA LEU A 7 18.77 -21.16 8.53
C LEU A 7 18.79 -19.67 8.83
N LEU A 8 19.89 -19.16 9.39
CA LEU A 8 20.07 -17.74 9.65
C LEU A 8 20.05 -16.92 8.35
N ALA A 9 20.78 -17.38 7.32
CA ALA A 9 20.82 -16.72 6.02
C ALA A 9 19.44 -16.65 5.35
N VAL A 10 18.65 -17.73 5.43
CA VAL A 10 17.29 -17.77 4.90
C VAL A 10 16.38 -16.78 5.64
N LEU A 11 16.41 -16.79 6.98
CA LEU A 11 15.59 -15.90 7.80
C LEU A 11 15.90 -14.42 7.56
N LEU A 12 17.18 -14.07 7.37
CA LEU A 12 17.62 -12.70 7.08
C LEU A 12 17.23 -12.22 5.67
N SER A 13 16.94 -13.13 4.74
CA SER A 13 16.54 -12.79 3.36
C SER A 13 15.03 -12.55 3.19
N LEU A 14 14.19 -13.06 4.10
CA LEU A 14 12.73 -12.93 4.05
C LEU A 14 12.20 -11.48 3.92
N PRO A 15 12.71 -10.47 4.64
CA PRO A 15 12.17 -9.11 4.53
C PRO A 15 12.40 -8.48 3.15
N VAL A 16 13.39 -8.95 2.40
CA VAL A 16 13.65 -8.49 1.01
C VAL A 16 12.53 -8.93 0.06
N PHE A 17 11.83 -10.02 0.39
CA PHE A 17 10.70 -10.54 -0.39
C PHE A 17 9.34 -9.98 0.03
N ALA A 18 9.27 -9.17 1.08
CA ALA A 18 8.00 -8.57 1.51
C ALA A 18 7.43 -7.58 0.47
N GLY A 19 8.24 -7.16 -0.51
CA GLY A 19 7.85 -6.25 -1.58
C GLY A 19 7.63 -4.82 -1.09
N CYS A 20 7.83 -3.85 -1.96
CA CYS A 20 7.66 -2.43 -1.64
C CYS A 20 6.19 -2.00 -1.43
N ALA A 21 5.24 -2.89 -1.73
CA ALA A 21 3.81 -2.68 -1.55
C ALA A 21 3.29 -3.14 -0.18
N SER A 22 4.13 -3.73 0.67
CA SER A 22 3.75 -4.08 2.04
C SER A 22 3.95 -2.90 3.00
N ARG A 23 3.15 -2.81 4.08
CA ARG A 23 3.34 -1.78 5.13
C ARG A 23 4.73 -1.79 5.77
N SER A 24 5.40 -2.94 5.78
CA SER A 24 6.77 -3.08 6.27
C SER A 24 7.84 -2.68 5.24
N GLY A 25 7.48 -2.59 3.95
CA GLY A 25 8.38 -2.23 2.84
C GLY A 25 8.07 -0.90 2.17
N CYS A 26 7.00 -0.20 2.59
CA CYS A 26 6.65 1.12 2.08
C CYS A 26 7.56 2.21 2.70
N GLN A 27 7.66 3.36 2.03
CA GLN A 27 8.44 4.49 2.54
C GLN A 27 7.68 5.81 2.37
N ALA A 28 7.82 6.69 3.37
CA ALA A 28 7.23 8.04 3.40
C ALA A 28 5.71 8.02 3.14
N GLY A 29 5.19 9.00 2.39
CA GLY A 29 3.76 9.13 2.08
C GLY A 29 3.17 7.95 1.31
N SER A 30 3.98 6.98 0.85
CA SER A 30 3.44 5.73 0.30
C SER A 30 2.83 4.82 1.36
N CYS A 31 3.26 4.92 2.62
CA CYS A 31 2.70 4.14 3.73
C CYS A 31 1.36 4.69 4.25
N GLU A 32 1.09 5.96 3.96
CA GLU A 32 -0.13 6.66 4.40
C GLU A 32 -1.26 6.51 3.38
N ARG A 33 -0.99 5.85 2.24
CA ARG A 33 -2.00 5.58 1.21
C ARG A 33 -3.13 4.72 1.77
N ALA A 34 -4.36 5.05 1.36
CA ALA A 34 -5.51 4.22 1.62
C ALA A 34 -5.36 2.84 0.96
N GLU A 35 -5.58 1.79 1.75
CA GLU A 35 -5.50 0.39 1.32
C GLU A 35 -6.91 -0.18 1.11
N PRO A 36 -7.15 -0.98 0.06
CA PRO A 36 -8.40 -1.70 -0.10
C PRO A 36 -8.58 -2.78 0.98
N ASP A 37 -9.82 -3.14 1.26
CA ASP A 37 -10.15 -4.30 2.10
C ASP A 37 -11.44 -4.96 1.60
N PRO A 38 -11.88 -6.09 2.17
CA PRO A 38 -13.06 -6.81 1.67
C PRO A 38 -14.37 -5.99 1.66
N ALA A 39 -14.45 -4.89 2.41
CA ALA A 39 -15.63 -4.03 2.50
C ALA A 39 -15.53 -2.74 1.67
N ARG A 40 -14.37 -2.45 1.06
CA ARG A 40 -14.17 -1.21 0.29
C ARG A 40 -13.07 -1.31 -0.75
N ILE A 41 -13.28 -0.62 -1.86
CA ILE A 41 -12.26 -0.41 -2.89
C ILE A 41 -11.69 1.00 -2.77
N VAL A 42 -10.41 1.15 -3.12
CA VAL A 42 -9.72 2.44 -3.21
C VAL A 42 -9.34 2.69 -4.65
N VAL A 43 -9.83 3.78 -5.24
CA VAL A 43 -9.52 4.19 -6.62
C VAL A 43 -8.60 5.40 -6.59
N TRP A 44 -7.41 5.26 -7.16
CA TRP A 44 -6.41 6.32 -7.27
C TRP A 44 -6.49 7.04 -8.61
N TRP A 45 -6.58 8.36 -8.59
CA TRP A 45 -6.79 9.19 -9.78
C TRP A 45 -5.51 9.91 -10.20
N SER A 46 -5.23 9.87 -11.50
CA SER A 46 -4.16 10.68 -12.10
C SER A 46 -4.48 12.17 -11.94
N PRO A 47 -3.48 13.08 -11.91
CA PRO A 47 -3.71 14.51 -11.68
C PRO A 47 -4.79 15.14 -12.57
N GLY A 48 -4.85 14.78 -13.86
CA GLY A 48 -5.85 15.30 -14.81
C GLY A 48 -7.26 14.75 -14.64
N MET A 49 -7.44 13.69 -13.84
CA MET A 49 -8.73 13.04 -13.60
C MET A 49 -9.33 13.39 -12.23
N ARG A 50 -8.65 14.23 -11.45
CA ARG A 50 -9.12 14.64 -10.10
C ARG A 50 -10.19 15.72 -10.12
N GLY A 51 -10.54 16.24 -11.30
CA GLY A 51 -11.54 17.28 -11.46
C GLY A 51 -12.88 16.85 -10.87
N GLY A 52 -13.39 17.61 -9.90
CA GLY A 52 -14.65 17.32 -9.20
C GLY A 52 -14.53 16.36 -8.02
N LEU A 53 -13.32 15.89 -7.68
CA LEU A 53 -13.09 15.08 -6.47
C LEU A 53 -12.66 15.96 -5.30
N GLY A 54 -13.44 15.96 -4.21
CA GLY A 54 -13.16 16.75 -3.02
C GLY A 54 -13.71 18.18 -3.10
N SER A 55 -13.05 19.12 -2.45
CA SER A 55 -13.36 20.56 -2.57
C SER A 55 -12.21 21.30 -3.27
N PRO A 56 -12.43 22.53 -3.78
CA PRO A 56 -11.36 23.35 -4.36
C PRO A 56 -10.15 23.53 -3.44
N GLU A 57 -10.39 23.57 -2.13
CA GLU A 57 -9.39 23.76 -1.06
C GLU A 57 -8.73 22.44 -0.65
N HIS A 58 -9.44 21.32 -0.79
CA HIS A 58 -8.97 19.98 -0.46
C HIS A 58 -9.27 19.00 -1.60
N PRO A 59 -8.48 19.04 -2.68
CA PRO A 59 -8.65 18.11 -3.79
C PRO A 59 -8.29 16.70 -3.34
N LEU A 60 -9.13 15.73 -3.68
CA LEU A 60 -8.88 14.33 -3.38
C LEU A 60 -8.07 13.68 -4.52
N ASP A 61 -7.05 12.92 -4.16
CA ASP A 61 -6.24 12.13 -5.09
C ASP A 61 -6.73 10.67 -5.22
N HIS A 62 -7.59 10.25 -4.30
CA HIS A 62 -8.24 8.94 -4.32
C HIS A 62 -9.69 9.04 -3.82
N SER A 63 -10.49 8.06 -4.20
CA SER A 63 -11.84 7.87 -3.67
C SER A 63 -11.95 6.49 -3.03
N VAL A 64 -12.61 6.42 -1.88
CA VAL A 64 -12.94 5.16 -1.20
C VAL A 64 -14.41 4.85 -1.47
N VAL A 65 -14.66 3.70 -2.10
CA VAL A 65 -16.02 3.27 -2.43
C VAL A 65 -16.36 2.06 -1.56
N PRO A 66 -17.38 2.16 -0.68
CA PRO A 66 -17.84 1.00 0.09
C PRO A 66 -18.44 -0.03 -0.86
N LEU A 67 -18.19 -1.30 -0.58
CA LEU A 67 -18.85 -2.41 -1.26
C LEU A 67 -20.14 -2.73 -0.50
N GLU A 68 -21.28 -2.44 -1.11
CA GLU A 68 -22.56 -2.99 -0.65
C GLU A 68 -22.58 -4.49 -0.99
N ASN A 69 -23.05 -5.30 -0.04
CA ASN A 69 -23.24 -6.73 -0.22
C ASN A 69 -24.67 -7.05 -0.65
#